data_AF-A0A7C2ZFH7-F1
#
_entry.id   AF-A0A7C2ZFH7-F1
#
_cell.length_a   1.000
_cell.length_b   1.000
_cell.length_c   1.000
_cell.angle_alpha   90.00
_cell.angle_beta   90.00
_cell.angle_gamma   90.00
#
_symmetry.space_group_name_H-M   'P 1'
#
loop_
_entity.id
_entity.type
_entity.pdbx_description
1 polymer ?
#
loop_
_entity_poly.entity_id
_entity_poly.type
_entity_poly.pdbx_seq_one_letter_code
_entity_poly.pdbx_strand_id
1 'polypeptide(L)'
;MAKEKFVREKEHVNVGTIGHVDHGKSTLTSAITCVLAAGVMPGGKAKCMKYEEIDKAPEEKERGITINITHVEYETPKRHYAHVDCPGHADYIKNMITGA
;
A
#
# COMPACT_ATOMS: atom_id res chain seq x y z
N MET A 1 -8.80 21.21 0.90
CA MET A 1 -7.94 21.50 -0.26
C MET A 1 -8.37 20.56 -1.38
N ALA A 2 -8.74 21.09 -2.55
CA ALA A 2 -9.11 20.23 -3.66
C ALA A 2 -7.89 19.37 -4.04
N LYS A 3 -8.04 18.04 -4.03
CA LYS A 3 -7.02 17.13 -4.58
C LYS A 3 -6.72 17.60 -6.00
N GLU A 4 -5.44 17.72 -6.34
CA GLU A 4 -5.03 17.99 -7.71
C GLU A 4 -5.69 16.99 -8.66
N LYS A 5 -6.11 17.48 -9.83
CA LYS A 5 -6.81 16.65 -10.82
C LYS A 5 -5.83 15.58 -11.33
N PHE A 6 -6.11 14.32 -11.00
CA PHE A 6 -5.30 13.20 -11.46
C PHE A 6 -5.30 13.12 -12.99
N VAL A 7 -4.11 13.13 -13.60
CA VAL A 7 -3.93 13.00 -15.04
C VAL A 7 -3.51 11.56 -15.35
N ARG A 8 -4.32 10.86 -16.14
CA ARG A 8 -4.08 9.46 -16.55
C ARG A 8 -3.14 9.41 -17.75
N GLU A 9 -1.84 9.59 -17.50
CA GLU A 9 -0.81 9.51 -18.56
C GLU A 9 -0.29 8.08 -18.79
N LYS A 10 -0.40 7.22 -17.78
CA LYS A 10 0.13 5.85 -17.80
C LYS A 10 -0.98 4.82 -17.64
N GLU A 11 -0.75 3.60 -18.14
CA GLU A 11 -1.62 2.45 -17.89
C GLU A 11 -1.76 2.26 -16.37
N HIS A 12 -3.00 2.21 -15.90
CA HIS A 12 -3.30 2.05 -14.48
C HIS A 12 -3.59 0.59 -14.15
N VAL A 13 -2.87 0.05 -13.17
CA VAL A 13 -3.04 -1.32 -12.68
C VAL A 13 -3.35 -1.32 -11.18
N ASN A 14 -4.34 -2.11 -10.79
CA ASN A 14 -4.61 -2.41 -9.38
C ASN A 14 -3.79 -3.64 -8.97
N VAL A 15 -3.04 -3.52 -7.88
CA VAL A 15 -2.22 -4.60 -7.32
C VAL A 15 -2.46 -4.67 -5.82
N GLY A 16 -2.03 -5.74 -5.16
CA GLY A 16 -2.12 -5.82 -3.71
C GLY A 16 -1.22 -6.87 -3.08
N THR A 17 -0.94 -6.70 -1.80
CA THR A 17 -0.19 -7.64 -0.95
C THR A 17 -1.16 -8.52 -0.18
N ILE A 18 -1.09 -9.82 -0.45
CA ILE A 18 -1.87 -10.85 0.24
C ILE A 18 -0.94 -11.91 0.82
N GLY A 19 -1.38 -12.60 1.87
CA GLY A 19 -0.58 -13.60 2.56
C GLY A 19 -0.88 -13.71 4.06
N HIS A 20 -0.29 -14.70 4.71
CA HIS A 20 -0.50 -15.01 6.12
C HIS A 20 -0.04 -13.87 7.05
N VAL A 21 -0.49 -13.91 8.32
CA VAL A 21 -0.01 -12.99 9.37
C VAL A 21 1.53 -13.07 9.49
N ASP A 22 2.15 -11.94 9.81
CA ASP A 22 3.61 -11.79 9.99
C ASP A 22 4.52 -12.09 8.79
N HIS A 23 3.96 -12.29 7.58
CA HIS A 23 4.76 -12.43 6.35
C HIS A 23 5.33 -11.10 5.82
N GLY A 24 5.19 -9.99 6.56
CA GLY A 24 5.77 -8.70 6.20
C GLY A 24 5.07 -7.95 5.06
N LYS A 25 3.76 -8.16 4.85
CA LYS A 25 2.96 -7.49 3.81
C LYS A 25 3.09 -5.96 3.87
N SER A 26 2.75 -5.37 5.01
CA SER A 26 2.77 -3.92 5.20
C SER A 26 4.20 -3.36 5.24
N THR A 27 5.17 -4.14 5.72
CA THR A 27 6.60 -3.82 5.62
C THR A 27 7.06 -3.72 4.17
N LEU A 28 6.65 -4.67 3.33
CA LEU A 28 6.95 -4.66 1.90
C LEU A 28 6.28 -3.45 1.21
N THR A 29 5.02 -3.17 1.52
CA THR A 29 4.29 -2.01 0.98
C THR A 29 5.02 -0.70 1.32
N SER A 30 5.49 -0.56 2.57
CA SER A 30 6.31 0.59 2.99
C SER A 30 7.62 0.68 2.21
N ALA A 31 8.35 -0.43 2.10
CA ALA A 31 9.61 -0.49 1.37
C ALA A 31 9.45 -0.09 -0.11
N ILE A 32 8.42 -0.58 -0.80
CA ILE A 32 8.13 -0.22 -2.20
C ILE A 32 8.01 1.30 -2.35
N THR A 33 7.21 1.94 -1.51
CA THR A 33 7.00 3.39 -1.61
C THR A 33 8.24 4.20 -1.29
N CYS A 34 9.01 3.80 -0.29
CA CYS A 34 10.19 4.53 0.12
C CYS A 34 11.37 4.34 -0.85
N VAL A 35 11.51 3.16 -1.47
CA VAL A 35 12.49 2.91 -2.54
C VAL A 35 12.19 3.78 -3.77
N LEU A 36 10.91 3.88 -4.17
CA LEU A 36 10.50 4.72 -5.29
C LEU A 36 10.66 6.21 -4.97
N ALA A 37 10.29 6.64 -3.76
CA ALA A 37 10.48 8.02 -3.31
C ALA A 37 11.95 8.43 -3.20
N ALA A 38 12.84 7.49 -2.84
CA ALA A 38 14.28 7.71 -2.79
C ALA A 38 14.93 7.79 -4.18
N GLY A 39 14.17 7.64 -5.27
CA GLY A 39 14.67 7.76 -6.63
C GLY A 39 15.57 6.60 -7.06
N VAL A 40 15.53 5.47 -6.35
CA VAL A 40 16.32 4.27 -6.70
C VAL A 40 15.93 3.74 -8.09
N MET A 41 14.67 3.93 -8.48
CA MET A 41 14.20 3.67 -9.84
C MET A 41 14.02 5.00 -10.59
N PRO A 42 14.81 5.28 -11.64
CA PRO A 42 14.63 6.47 -12.47
C PRO A 42 13.22 6.52 -13.05
N GLY A 43 12.54 7.66 -12.90
CA GLY A 43 11.15 7.86 -13.38
C GLY A 43 10.08 7.16 -12.52
N GLY A 44 10.46 6.54 -11.41
CA GLY A 44 9.54 6.12 -10.36
C GLY A 44 9.13 7.32 -9.49
N LYS A 45 7.87 7.37 -9.08
CA LYS A 45 7.40 8.36 -8.10
C LYS A 45 6.46 7.70 -7.10
N ALA A 46 6.66 8.02 -5.84
CA ALA A 46 5.79 7.63 -4.76
C ALA A 46 5.92 8.64 -3.63
N LYS A 47 4.90 8.73 -2.78
CA LYS A 47 5.08 9.28 -1.43
C LYS A 47 5.62 8.14 -0.57
N CYS A 48 6.79 8.31 0.06
CA CYS A 48 7.27 7.33 1.05
C CYS A 48 6.25 7.26 2.19
N MET A 49 5.70 6.06 2.38
CA MET A 49 4.77 5.75 3.46
C MET A 49 5.48 4.82 4.43
N LYS A 50 5.68 5.29 5.66
CA LYS A 50 6.23 4.46 6.73
C LYS A 50 5.21 3.40 7.16
N TYR A 51 5.70 2.33 7.78
CA TYR A 51 4.88 1.28 8.35
C TYR A 51 3.71 1.82 9.22
N GLU A 52 4.00 2.81 10.07
CA GLU A 52 3.01 3.47 10.95
C GLU A 52 1.95 4.31 10.22
N GLU A 53 2.19 4.68 8.96
CA GLU A 53 1.23 5.37 8.08
C GLU A 53 0.34 4.37 7.33
N ILE A 54 0.79 3.11 7.21
CA ILE A 54 0.04 2.01 6.59
C ILE A 54 -0.87 1.37 7.64
N ASP A 55 -0.29 0.96 8.78
CA ASP A 55 -1.00 0.47 9.96
C ASP A 55 -1.32 1.66 10.88
N LYS A 56 -2.24 2.52 10.43
CA LYS A 56 -2.53 3.80 11.08
C LYS A 56 -3.56 3.71 12.20
N ALA A 57 -4.38 2.67 12.24
CA ALA A 57 -5.43 2.58 13.26
C ALA A 57 -4.82 2.33 14.64
N PRO A 58 -5.33 2.97 15.72
CA PRO A 58 -4.83 2.72 17.08
C PRO A 58 -4.83 1.23 17.45
N GLU A 59 -5.87 0.51 17.03
CA GLU A 59 -6.04 -0.93 17.26
C GLU A 59 -4.99 -1.78 16.53
N GLU A 60 -4.56 -1.36 15.33
CA GLU A 60 -3.51 -2.05 14.55
C GLU A 60 -2.16 -1.87 15.22
N LYS A 61 -1.86 -0.68 15.74
CA LYS A 61 -0.61 -0.39 16.46
C LYS A 61 -0.51 -1.13 17.78
N GLU A 62 -1.62 -1.24 18.50
CA GLU A 62 -1.66 -1.97 19.78
C GLU A 62 -1.52 -3.48 19.58
N ARG A 63 -2.14 -4.03 18.52
CA ARG A 63 -2.15 -5.47 18.25
C ARG A 63 -1.01 -5.95 17.37
N GLY A 64 -0.31 -5.05 16.67
CA GLY A 64 0.77 -5.40 15.74
C GLY A 64 0.32 -6.17 14.50
N ILE A 65 -0.96 -6.06 14.13
CA ILE A 65 -1.54 -6.75 12.96
C ILE A 65 -2.35 -5.77 12.11
N THR A 66 -2.29 -5.95 10.79
CA THR A 66 -3.15 -5.22 9.85
C THR A 66 -4.59 -5.71 9.98
N ILE A 67 -5.53 -4.78 10.19
CA ILE A 67 -6.96 -5.04 10.35
C ILE A 67 -7.72 -4.46 9.16
N ASN A 68 -7.39 -3.23 8.80
CA ASN A 68 -8.00 -2.48 7.71
C ASN A 68 -7.17 -2.58 6.45
N ILE A 69 -7.83 -2.39 5.33
CA ILE A 69 -7.17 -2.26 4.05
C ILE A 69 -6.57 -0.87 3.93
N THR A 70 -5.33 -0.80 3.44
CA THR A 70 -4.69 0.47 3.12
C THR A 70 -4.43 0.57 1.62
N HIS A 71 -4.89 1.66 1.01
CA HIS A 71 -4.59 1.99 -0.38
C HIS A 71 -3.37 2.89 -0.45
N VAL A 72 -2.42 2.50 -1.30
CA VAL A 72 -1.18 3.21 -1.54
C VAL A 72 -1.00 3.42 -3.04
N GLU A 73 -0.61 4.62 -3.46
CA GLU A 73 -0.39 4.95 -4.87
C GLU A 73 1.09 5.15 -5.16
N TYR A 74 1.56 4.58 -6.25
CA TYR A 74 2.92 4.81 -6.78
C TYR A 74 2.96 4.58 -8.29
N GLU A 75 3.97 5.13 -8.94
CA GLU A 75 4.20 4.95 -10.36
C GLU A 75 5.63 4.50 -10.65
N THR A 76 5.78 3.76 -11.74
CA THR A 76 7.06 3.43 -12.37
C THR A 76 7.13 4.15 -13.72
N PRO A 77 8.24 4.05 -14.48
CA PRO A 77 8.30 4.61 -15.83
C PRO A 77 7.21 4.11 -16.77
N LYS A 78 6.71 2.88 -16.55
CA LYS A 78 5.77 2.22 -17.46
C LYS A 78 4.30 2.42 -17.05
N ARG A 79 4.01 2.44 -15.75
CA ARG A 79 2.63 2.25 -15.24
C ARG A 79 2.37 3.05 -13.96
N HIS A 80 1.10 3.31 -13.73
CA HIS A 80 0.56 3.82 -12.47
C HIS A 80 -0.10 2.69 -11.68
N TYR A 81 0.19 2.59 -10.39
CA TYR A 81 -0.30 1.51 -9.52
C TYR A 81 -1.14 2.07 -8.38
N ALA A 82 -2.31 1.47 -8.16
CA ALA A 82 -2.98 1.51 -6.88
C ALA A 82 -2.74 0.16 -6.20
N HIS A 83 -2.06 0.19 -5.07
CA HIS A 83 -1.68 -0.95 -4.27
C HIS A 83 -2.61 -1.07 -3.07
N VAL A 84 -3.20 -2.25 -2.90
CA VAL A 84 -4.07 -2.60 -1.77
C VAL A 84 -3.29 -3.48 -0.79
N ASP A 85 -3.01 -2.97 0.40
CA ASP A 85 -2.42 -3.75 1.48
C ASP A 85 -3.53 -4.44 2.28
N CYS A 86 -3.54 -5.78 2.29
CA CYS A 86 -4.63 -6.57 2.85
C CYS A 86 -4.25 -7.24 4.19
N PRO A 87 -5.22 -7.43 5.10
CA PRO A 87 -4.99 -8.15 6.35
C PRO A 87 -4.72 -9.65 6.11
N GLY A 88 -3.91 -10.26 6.97
CA GLY A 88 -3.55 -11.69 6.88
C GLY A 88 -3.99 -12.58 8.04
N HIS A 89 -4.60 -11.99 9.07
CA HIS A 89 -5.11 -12.72 10.22
C HIS A 89 -6.48 -13.34 9.90
N ALA A 90 -6.74 -14.55 10.39
CA ALA A 90 -7.94 -15.33 10.06
C ALA A 90 -9.25 -14.56 10.34
N ASP A 91 -9.30 -13.87 11.49
CA ASP A 91 -10.47 -13.08 11.90
C ASP A 91 -10.80 -11.91 10.96
N TYR A 92 -9.83 -11.45 10.16
CA TYR A 92 -9.95 -10.29 9.28
C TYR A 92 -9.92 -10.64 7.79
N ILE A 93 -10.04 -11.94 7.42
CA ILE A 93 -10.16 -12.38 6.02
C ILE A 93 -11.34 -11.73 5.31
N LYS A 94 -12.43 -11.43 6.02
CA LYS A 94 -13.59 -10.72 5.43
C LYS A 94 -13.22 -9.35 4.87
N ASN A 95 -12.35 -8.62 5.57
CA ASN A 95 -11.87 -7.32 5.11
C ASN A 95 -11.03 -7.50 3.85
N MET A 96 -10.12 -8.48 3.81
CA MET A 96 -9.35 -8.84 2.62
C MET A 96 -10.26 -9.12 1.40
N ILE A 97 -11.36 -9.87 1.57
CA ILE A 97 -12.29 -10.20 0.46
C ILE A 97 -12.98 -8.95 -0.10
N THR A 98 -13.28 -7.95 0.75
CA THR A 98 -13.96 -6.72 0.30
C THR A 98 -13.05 -5.71 -0.39
N GLY A 99 -11.73 -5.81 -0.23
CA GLY A 99 -10.77 -4.89 -0.86
C GLY A 99 -10.05 -5.43 -2.09
N ALA A 100 -10.22 -6.71 -2.40
CA ALA A 100 -9.67 -7.37 -3.58
C ALA A 100 -10.46 -7.04 -4.86
#